data_AF-A0A356NKD5-F1
#
_entry.id   AF-A0A356NKD5-F1
#
_cell.length_a   1.000
_cell.length_b   1.000
_cell.length_c   1.000
_cell.angle_alpha   90.00
_cell.angle_beta   90.00
_cell.angle_gamma   90.00
#
_symmetry.space_group_name_H-M   'P 1'
#
loop_
_entity.id
_entity.type
_entity.pdbx_description
1 polymer ?
#
loop_
_entity_poly.entity_id
_entity_poly.type
_entity_poly.pdbx_seq_one_letter_code
_entity_poly.pdbx_strand_id
1 'polypeptide(L)'
;MVEMDDFRILMDAGINPKLIGHASLPLFDKVKDEHVDAIAITHCHHDHVGSLPVALKHFPQANVMMTELSYFIVERVLHNSVNVMHRQREEIGVKEYPFFSHRELDEMAHLFQ
;
A
#
# COMPACT_ATOMS: atom_id res chain seq x y z
N MET A 1 -2.39 1.70 -13.34
CA MET A 1 -1.63 0.57 -13.93
C MET A 1 -1.20 1.01 -15.31
N VAL A 2 0.06 0.73 -15.65
CA VAL A 2 0.63 0.94 -16.98
C VAL A 2 0.87 -0.45 -17.56
N GLU A 3 0.49 -0.64 -18.81
CA GLU A 3 0.64 -1.91 -19.54
C GLU A 3 1.57 -1.68 -20.73
N MET A 4 2.56 -2.55 -20.88
CA MET A 4 3.54 -2.53 -21.96
C MET A 4 3.79 -3.97 -22.41
N ASP A 5 3.25 -4.33 -23.57
CA ASP A 5 3.21 -5.71 -24.05
C ASP A 5 2.63 -6.64 -22.97
N ASP A 6 3.39 -7.63 -22.52
CA ASP A 6 2.97 -8.59 -21.50
C ASP A 6 3.25 -8.11 -20.06
N PHE A 7 3.91 -6.96 -19.88
CA PHE A 7 4.28 -6.43 -18.57
C PHE A 7 3.25 -5.42 -18.04
N ARG A 8 2.85 -5.58 -16.79
CA ARG A 8 1.92 -4.71 -16.07
C ARG A 8 2.56 -4.16 -14.81
N ILE A 9 2.62 -2.83 -14.74
CA ILE A 9 3.22 -2.11 -13.61
C ILE A 9 2.13 -1.29 -12.91
N LEU A 10 1.98 -1.51 -11.60
CA LEU A 10 1.21 -0.64 -10.74
C LEU A 10 2.09 0.55 -10.33
N MET A 11 1.65 1.77 -10.63
CA MET A 11 2.35 3.00 -10.26
C MET A 11 1.72 3.53 -8.98
N ASP A 12 2.49 3.53 -7.88
CA ASP A 12 2.08 3.87 -6.52
C ASP A 12 0.92 3.02 -5.95
N ALA A 13 0.81 3.03 -4.62
CA ALA A 13 -0.25 2.39 -3.84
C ALA A 13 -0.61 3.29 -2.65
N GLY A 14 -1.19 4.45 -2.95
CA GLY A 14 -1.52 5.49 -1.97
C GLY A 14 -2.79 5.26 -1.16
N ILE A 15 -2.96 6.04 -0.09
CA ILE A 15 -4.27 6.25 0.56
C ILE A 15 -4.73 7.67 0.28
N ASN A 16 -5.98 7.85 -0.17
CA ASN A 16 -6.56 9.18 -0.37
C ASN A 16 -6.78 9.87 0.99
N PRO A 17 -6.10 11.00 1.28
CA PRO A 17 -6.14 11.64 2.60
C PRO A 17 -7.48 12.33 2.92
N LYS A 18 -8.36 12.50 1.92
CA LYS A 18 -9.68 13.16 2.09
C LYS A 18 -10.82 12.17 2.31
N LEU A 19 -10.55 10.86 2.20
CA LEU A 19 -11.52 9.79 2.33
C LEU A 19 -11.16 8.91 3.52
N ILE A 20 -12.12 8.09 3.99
CA ILE A 20 -11.98 7.25 5.19
C ILE A 20 -12.40 5.82 4.86
N GLY A 21 -11.74 4.85 5.50
CA GLY A 21 -12.07 3.43 5.33
C GLY A 21 -11.84 2.99 3.88
N HIS A 22 -12.52 1.95 3.42
CA HIS A 22 -12.28 1.41 2.07
C HIS A 22 -12.41 2.42 0.93
N ALA A 23 -13.19 3.50 1.12
CA ALA A 23 -13.29 4.57 0.13
C ALA A 23 -11.97 5.31 -0.11
N SER A 24 -11.01 5.25 0.83
CA SER A 24 -9.70 5.86 0.69
C SER A 24 -8.70 5.01 -0.11
N LEU A 25 -9.03 3.75 -0.39
CA LEU A 25 -8.15 2.85 -1.11
C LEU A 25 -8.26 3.04 -2.63
N PRO A 26 -7.20 2.73 -3.39
CA PRO A 26 -7.30 2.51 -4.83
C PRO A 26 -8.33 1.41 -5.13
N LEU A 27 -8.92 1.48 -6.32
CA LEU A 27 -9.92 0.51 -6.78
C LEU A 27 -9.28 -0.80 -7.23
N PHE A 28 -8.55 -1.49 -6.34
CA PHE A 28 -7.82 -2.72 -6.64
C PHE A 28 -8.73 -3.82 -7.22
N ASP A 29 -9.99 -3.89 -6.78
CA ASP A 29 -11.00 -4.83 -7.31
C ASP A 29 -11.21 -4.72 -8.82
N LYS A 30 -10.92 -3.58 -9.44
CA LYS A 30 -11.06 -3.41 -10.90
C LYS A 30 -10.00 -4.15 -11.70
N VAL A 31 -8.89 -4.53 -11.06
CA VAL A 31 -7.73 -5.17 -11.70
C VAL A 31 -7.27 -6.40 -10.93
N LYS A 32 -8.08 -6.92 -10.00
CA LYS A 32 -7.72 -8.07 -9.14
C LYS A 32 -7.46 -9.38 -9.89
N ASP A 33 -8.06 -9.52 -11.08
CA ASP A 33 -7.93 -10.71 -11.93
C ASP A 33 -6.76 -10.55 -12.94
N GLU A 34 -6.12 -9.38 -12.98
CA GLU A 34 -4.95 -9.12 -13.81
C GLU A 34 -3.66 -9.54 -13.09
N HIS A 35 -2.67 -9.97 -13.87
CA HIS A 35 -1.32 -10.14 -13.36
C HIS A 35 -0.67 -8.76 -13.13
N VAL A 36 0.15 -8.61 -12.09
CA VAL A 36 0.97 -7.40 -11.89
C VAL A 36 2.39 -7.85 -11.64
N ASP A 37 3.29 -7.48 -12.54
CA ASP A 37 4.70 -7.87 -12.47
C ASP A 37 5.46 -7.04 -11.42
N ALA A 38 5.13 -5.76 -11.33
CA ALA A 38 5.81 -4.83 -10.43
C ALA A 38 4.89 -3.73 -9.88
N ILE A 39 5.23 -3.26 -8.67
CA ILE A 39 4.67 -2.06 -8.04
C ILE A 39 5.80 -1.05 -7.91
N ALA A 40 5.76 0.03 -8.67
CA ALA A 40 6.75 1.10 -8.62
C ALA A 40 6.28 2.23 -7.70
N ILE A 41 7.03 2.52 -6.64
CA ILE A 41 6.77 3.62 -5.72
C ILE A 41 7.61 4.84 -6.11
N THR A 42 6.93 5.94 -6.43
CA THR A 42 7.58 7.17 -6.89
C THR A 42 8.30 7.89 -5.75
N HIS A 43 7.69 7.95 -4.57
CA HIS A 43 8.26 8.49 -3.34
C HIS A 43 7.43 8.07 -2.12
N CYS A 44 7.97 8.27 -0.92
CA CYS A 44 7.39 7.73 0.31
C CYS A 44 6.49 8.72 1.07
N HIS A 45 5.56 9.37 0.38
CA HIS A 45 4.43 10.01 1.06
C HIS A 45 3.25 9.03 1.20
N HIS A 46 2.44 9.21 2.24
CA HIS A 46 1.35 8.30 2.58
C HIS A 46 0.29 8.16 1.47
N ASP A 47 0.07 9.21 0.69
CA ASP A 47 -0.80 9.22 -0.49
C ASP A 47 -0.20 8.55 -1.73
N HIS A 48 1.03 8.02 -1.62
CA HIS A 48 1.70 7.21 -2.65
C HIS A 48 2.05 5.81 -2.17
N VAL A 49 2.27 5.59 -0.87
CA VAL A 49 2.68 4.27 -0.34
C VAL A 49 1.72 3.68 0.70
N GLY A 50 0.77 4.47 1.22
CA GLY A 50 -0.01 4.12 2.40
C GLY A 50 -0.88 2.86 2.29
N SER A 51 -1.18 2.40 1.08
CA SER A 51 -1.91 1.14 0.82
C SER A 51 -1.04 0.05 0.18
N LEU A 52 0.29 0.20 0.14
CA LEU A 52 1.21 -0.83 -0.40
C LEU A 52 0.98 -2.24 0.19
N PRO A 53 0.78 -2.42 1.51
CA PRO A 53 0.48 -3.75 2.06
C PRO A 53 -0.85 -4.33 1.55
N VAL A 54 -1.82 -3.48 1.24
CA VAL A 54 -3.11 -3.90 0.64
C VAL A 54 -2.90 -4.28 -0.82
N ALA A 55 -2.08 -3.54 -1.56
CA ALA A 55 -1.71 -3.87 -2.93
C ALA A 55 -1.00 -5.23 -3.01
N LEU A 56 -0.03 -5.49 -2.11
CA LEU A 56 0.68 -6.78 -2.04
C LEU A 56 -0.22 -7.96 -1.69
N LYS A 57 -1.30 -7.75 -0.92
CA LYS A 57 -2.32 -8.78 -0.69
C LYS A 57 -3.13 -9.11 -1.96
N HIS A 58 -3.35 -8.13 -2.84
CA HIS A 58 -4.02 -8.36 -4.12
C HIS A 58 -3.07 -8.94 -5.16
N PHE A 59 -1.81 -8.51 -5.16
CA PHE A 59 -0.80 -8.87 -6.15
C PHE A 59 0.43 -9.49 -5.48
N PRO A 60 0.30 -10.70 -4.90
CA PRO A 60 1.35 -11.31 -4.08
C PRO A 60 2.61 -11.70 -4.85
N GLN A 61 2.55 -11.72 -6.19
CA GLN A 61 3.69 -12.02 -7.06
C GLN A 61 4.41 -10.76 -7.56
N ALA A 62 3.89 -9.57 -7.27
CA ALA A 62 4.46 -8.32 -7.78
C ALA A 62 5.75 -7.96 -7.02
N ASN A 63 6.79 -7.61 -7.77
CA ASN A 63 8.02 -7.05 -7.18
C ASN A 63 7.80 -5.59 -6.81
N VAL A 64 8.17 -5.18 -5.60
CA VAL A 64 8.12 -3.76 -5.22
C VAL A 64 9.43 -3.10 -5.59
N MET A 65 9.36 -2.00 -6.32
CA MET A 65 10.52 -1.19 -6.67
C MET A 65 10.35 0.21 -6.08
N MET A 66 11.37 0.69 -5.37
CA MET A 66 11.42 2.04 -4.85
C MET A 66 12.86 2.58 -4.86
N THR A 67 13.01 3.87 -4.56
CA THR A 67 14.35 4.44 -4.38
C THR A 67 14.94 4.01 -3.04
N GLU A 68 16.26 3.91 -2.94
CA GLU A 68 16.97 3.59 -1.69
C GLU A 68 16.53 4.51 -0.52
N LEU A 69 16.34 5.81 -0.79
CA LEU A 69 15.84 6.75 0.20
C LEU A 69 14.42 6.42 0.67
N SER A 70 13.55 5.95 -0.22
CA SER A 70 12.18 5.52 0.13
C SER A 70 12.19 4.23 0.93
N TYR A 71 13.08 3.29 0.59
CA TYR A 71 13.25 2.03 1.31
C TYR A 71 13.56 2.27 2.81
N PHE A 72 14.44 3.22 3.13
CA PHE A 72 14.76 3.51 4.54
C PHE A 72 13.62 4.10 5.36
N ILE A 73 12.57 4.64 4.73
CA ILE A 73 11.49 5.35 5.42
C ILE A 73 10.12 4.68 5.29
N VAL A 74 9.95 3.74 4.35
CA VAL A 74 8.64 3.13 4.05
C VAL A 74 8.04 2.41 5.25
N GLU A 75 8.82 1.59 5.95
CA GLU A 75 8.34 0.89 7.14
C GLU A 75 7.89 1.90 8.20
N ARG A 76 8.64 2.97 8.43
CA ARG A 76 8.28 4.00 9.41
C ARG A 76 6.95 4.68 9.05
N VAL A 77 6.74 5.00 7.77
CA VAL A 77 5.49 5.60 7.28
C VAL A 77 4.32 4.62 7.48
N LEU A 78 4.51 3.35 7.13
CA LEU A 78 3.47 2.32 7.23
C LEU A 78 3.13 1.95 8.68
N HIS A 79 4.13 1.77 9.55
CA HIS A 79 3.88 1.56 10.99
C HIS A 79 3.16 2.77 11.61
N ASN A 80 3.53 4.00 11.23
CA ASN A 80 2.78 5.17 11.67
C ASN A 80 1.32 5.16 11.17
N SER A 81 1.09 4.69 9.94
CA SER A 81 -0.27 4.52 9.40
C SER A 81 -1.10 3.53 10.23
N VAL A 82 -0.51 2.43 10.72
CA VAL A 82 -1.20 1.48 11.61
C VAL A 82 -1.68 2.18 12.89
N ASN A 83 -0.82 2.95 13.54
CA ASN A 83 -1.17 3.71 14.74
C ASN A 83 -2.30 4.72 14.50
N VAL A 84 -2.24 5.47 13.39
CA VAL A 84 -3.27 6.44 13.02
C VAL A 84 -4.61 5.75 12.75
N MET A 85 -4.60 4.62 12.04
CA MET A 85 -5.81 3.83 11.76
C MET A 85 -6.45 3.28 13.05
N HIS A 86 -5.64 2.79 14.01
CA HIS A 86 -6.15 2.39 15.32
C HIS A 86 -6.83 3.55 16.05
N ARG A 87 -6.17 4.71 16.09
CA ARG A 87 -6.74 5.92 16.69
C ARG A 87 -8.04 6.34 16.03
N GLN A 88 -8.11 6.33 14.69
CA GLN A 88 -9.32 6.67 13.95
C GLN A 88 -10.46 5.67 14.21
N ARG A 89 -10.16 4.39 14.38
CA ARG A 89 -11.15 3.39 14.81
C ARG A 89 -11.73 3.72 16.19
N GLU A 90 -10.90 4.12 17.15
CA GLU A 90 -11.31 4.41 18.52
C GLU A 90 -12.06 5.74 18.64
N GLU A 91 -11.55 6.80 18.02
CA GLU A 91 -12.07 8.17 18.20
C GLU A 91 -13.32 8.45 17.34
N ILE A 92 -13.37 7.93 16.12
CA ILE A 92 -14.46 8.22 15.16
C ILE A 92 -15.13 6.96 14.60
N GLY A 93 -14.79 5.77 15.10
CA GLY A 93 -15.56 4.55 14.87
C GLY A 93 -15.39 3.90 13.49
N VAL A 94 -14.27 4.14 12.79
CA VAL A 94 -14.01 3.53 11.47
C VAL A 94 -13.77 2.03 11.61
N LYS A 95 -14.74 1.21 11.20
CA LYS A 95 -14.74 -0.25 11.45
C LYS A 95 -13.75 -1.00 10.56
N GLU A 96 -13.45 -0.43 9.39
CA GLU A 96 -12.56 -0.97 8.37
C GLU A 96 -11.09 -0.95 8.81
N TYR A 97 -10.75 -0.20 9.85
CA TYR A 97 -9.38 -0.02 10.30
C TYR A 97 -8.95 -1.01 11.40
N PRO A 98 -7.64 -1.35 11.44
CA PRO A 98 -6.62 -1.01 10.45
C PRO A 98 -6.65 -1.96 9.22
N PHE A 99 -6.17 -1.50 8.07
CA PHE A 99 -6.07 -2.33 6.86
C PHE A 99 -4.99 -3.43 6.93
N PHE A 100 -3.98 -3.19 7.75
CA PHE A 100 -2.84 -4.07 7.99
C PHE A 100 -2.30 -3.77 9.39
N SER A 101 -1.61 -4.74 9.97
CA SER A 101 -1.01 -4.69 11.30
C SER A 101 0.51 -4.51 11.23
N HIS A 102 1.11 -4.12 12.35
CA HIS A 102 2.57 -4.08 12.48
C HIS A 102 3.24 -5.41 12.14
N ARG A 103 2.66 -6.53 12.61
CA ARG A 103 3.19 -7.87 12.34
C ARG A 103 3.18 -8.19 10.84
N GLU A 104 2.11 -7.84 10.13
CA GLU A 104 2.06 -8.04 8.68
C GLU A 104 3.10 -7.19 7.94
N LEU A 105 3.39 -5.97 8.43
CA LEU A 105 4.46 -5.14 7.87
C LEU A 105 5.84 -5.77 8.08
N ASP A 106 6.13 -6.24 9.30
CA ASP A 106 7.39 -6.92 9.61
C ASP A 106 7.58 -8.17 8.73
N GLU A 107 6.51 -8.93 8.49
CA GLU A 107 6.50 -10.12 7.62
C GLU A 107 6.73 -9.75 6.14
N MET A 108 6.25 -8.58 5.70
CA MET A 108 6.38 -8.10 4.31
C MET A 108 7.66 -7.30 4.04
N ALA A 109 8.41 -6.89 5.07
CA ALA A 109 9.54 -5.96 4.92
C ALA A 109 10.58 -6.39 3.88
N HIS A 110 10.82 -7.71 3.76
CA HIS A 110 11.76 -8.30 2.79
C HIS A 110 11.33 -8.13 1.32
N LEU A 111 10.09 -7.72 1.05
CA LEU A 111 9.55 -7.50 -0.29
C LEU A 111 9.83 -6.08 -0.81
N PHE A 112 10.25 -5.14 0.04
CA PHE A 112 10.56 -3.78 -0.36
C PHE A 112 11.99 -3.73 -0.93
N GLN A 113 12.15 -3.32 -2.19
CA GLN A 113 13.43 -3.34 -2.92
C GLN A 113 13.69 -2.04 -3.69
#